data_AF-A0A7S2IDF0-F1
#
_entry.id   AF-A0A7S2IDF0-F1
#
_cell.length_a   1.000
_cell.length_b   1.000
_cell.length_c   1.000
_cell.angle_alpha   90.00
_cell.angle_beta   90.00
_cell.angle_gamma   90.00
#
_symmetry.space_group_name_H-M   'P 1'
#
loop_
_entity.id
_entity.type
_entity.pdbx_description
1 polymer ?
#
loop_
_entity_poly.entity_id
_entity_poly.type
_entity_poly.pdbx_seq_one_letter_code
_entity_poly.pdbx_strand_id
1 'polypeptide(L)'
;MDAVATAAPPVAASLPAYAPKLEVIVNLLIILVVGFFLFLVWAVRGLWWPLVRESTIDKMRLPSIRNVYCVAWLCSCACPCLFSRFHPPFRLRVVVHEAWNLRRIDVVNAMECFVVVKCGLNPAKTTVIQAVPMNNRSQPVIWNDAVDLEVQITDEVLGFEVYNSAQLTPDQLIGSVAVSVSDAYSRMQGHLDEVKSLERDSAKLMWMSDGSTIEDAGRITFSLYGTRPQTPLPPVLPGMDFGMHQDSATAALLPMYAS
;
A
#
# COMPACT_ATOMS: atom_id res chain seq x y z
N MET A 1 3.49 -104.07 -13.84
CA MET A 1 4.49 -103.06 -13.43
C MET A 1 4.72 -102.20 -14.65
N ASP A 2 3.83 -101.23 -14.81
CA ASP A 2 3.74 -100.39 -16.00
C ASP A 2 4.75 -99.26 -15.91
N ALA A 3 5.61 -99.15 -16.93
CA ALA A 3 6.54 -98.05 -17.09
C ALA A 3 5.73 -96.78 -17.44
N VAL A 4 5.54 -95.91 -16.45
CA VAL A 4 4.93 -94.59 -16.63
C VAL A 4 5.88 -93.72 -17.44
N ALA A 5 5.62 -93.64 -18.76
CA ALA A 5 6.32 -92.74 -19.66
C ALA A 5 6.05 -91.28 -19.25
N THR A 6 7.07 -90.65 -18.67
CA THR A 6 7.03 -89.24 -18.27
C THR A 6 7.12 -88.39 -19.54
N ALA A 7 6.00 -87.83 -19.97
CA ALA A 7 5.94 -86.92 -21.13
C ALA A 7 6.75 -85.65 -20.83
N ALA A 8 7.71 -85.35 -21.71
CA ALA A 8 8.52 -84.14 -21.60
C ALA A 8 7.62 -82.89 -21.66
N PRO A 9 7.87 -81.89 -20.79
CA PRO A 9 7.08 -80.66 -20.78
C PRO A 9 7.21 -79.95 -22.14
N PRO A 10 6.12 -79.37 -22.66
CA PRO A 10 6.15 -78.65 -23.92
C PRO A 10 7.17 -77.53 -23.83
N VAL A 11 8.11 -77.52 -24.78
CA VAL A 11 9.11 -76.46 -24.95
C VAL A 11 8.36 -75.16 -25.13
N ALA A 12 8.33 -74.33 -24.09
CA ALA A 12 7.70 -73.02 -24.12
C ALA A 12 8.41 -72.18 -25.18
N ALA A 13 7.71 -71.92 -26.29
CA ALA A 13 8.21 -71.08 -27.36
C ALA A 13 8.51 -69.69 -26.78
N SER A 14 9.79 -69.36 -26.62
CA SER A 14 10.22 -68.03 -26.23
C SER A 14 9.81 -67.06 -27.34
N LEU A 15 8.79 -66.24 -27.07
CA LEU A 15 8.38 -65.17 -27.95
C LEU A 15 9.60 -64.31 -28.29
N PRO A 16 9.84 -63.97 -29.57
CA PRO A 16 10.99 -63.17 -29.96
C PRO A 16 10.95 -61.83 -29.23
N ALA A 17 12.08 -61.45 -28.63
CA ALA A 17 12.29 -60.17 -27.95
C ALA A 17 12.23 -59.01 -28.97
N TYR A 18 11.03 -58.68 -29.44
CA TYR A 18 10.76 -57.66 -30.46
C TYR A 18 10.36 -56.30 -29.85
N ALA A 19 10.66 -56.08 -28.56
CA ALA A 19 10.22 -54.90 -27.82
C ALA A 19 11.10 -53.61 -27.89
N PRO A 20 12.42 -53.61 -28.21
CA PRO A 20 13.23 -52.41 -28.01
C PRO A 20 12.97 -51.30 -29.04
N LYS A 21 12.44 -51.63 -30.23
CA LYS A 21 12.20 -50.63 -31.30
C LYS A 21 10.93 -49.81 -31.05
N LEU A 22 9.95 -50.38 -30.35
CA LEU A 22 8.69 -49.68 -30.06
C LEU A 22 8.89 -48.62 -28.98
N GLU A 23 9.68 -48.91 -27.94
CA GLU A 23 9.99 -47.97 -26.86
C GLU A 23 10.68 -46.71 -27.37
N VAL A 24 11.63 -46.85 -28.29
CA VAL A 24 12.34 -45.71 -28.89
C VAL A 24 11.38 -44.80 -29.67
N ILE A 25 10.47 -45.39 -30.45
CA ILE A 25 9.47 -44.64 -31.22
C ILE A 25 8.50 -43.91 -30.29
N VAL A 26 8.03 -44.59 -29.24
CA VAL A 26 7.14 -44.00 -28.23
C VAL A 26 7.82 -42.82 -27.52
N ASN A 27 9.07 -42.98 -27.08
CA ASN A 27 9.82 -41.91 -26.42
C ASN A 27 10.06 -40.71 -27.35
N LEU A 28 10.37 -40.95 -28.63
CA LEU A 28 10.54 -39.87 -29.61
C LEU A 28 9.22 -39.12 -29.83
N LEU A 29 8.09 -39.83 -29.90
CA LEU A 29 6.77 -39.21 -30.01
C LEU A 29 6.43 -38.38 -28.77
N ILE A 30 6.73 -38.88 -27.56
CA ILE A 30 6.55 -38.12 -26.32
C ILE A 30 7.39 -36.83 -26.34
N ILE A 31 8.66 -36.91 -26.74
CA ILE A 31 9.55 -35.74 -26.84
C ILE A 31 8.97 -34.71 -27.83
N LEU A 32 8.50 -35.15 -29.00
CA LEU A 32 7.90 -34.24 -29.99
C LEU A 32 6.63 -33.58 -29.47
N VAL A 33 5.75 -34.34 -28.79
CA VAL A 33 4.51 -33.82 -28.21
C VAL A 33 4.82 -32.80 -27.10
N VAL A 34 5.72 -33.12 -26.17
CA VAL A 34 6.15 -32.19 -25.11
C VAL A 34 6.79 -30.94 -25.71
N GLY A 35 7.66 -31.11 -26.70
CA GLY A 35 8.29 -29.99 -27.42
C GLY A 35 7.26 -29.08 -28.08
N PHE A 36 6.24 -29.64 -28.73
CA PHE A 36 5.14 -28.89 -29.32
C PHE A 36 4.32 -28.11 -28.28
N PHE A 37 3.99 -28.72 -27.13
CA PHE A 37 3.29 -28.02 -26.05
C PHE A 37 4.13 -26.90 -25.43
N LEU A 38 5.42 -27.12 -25.19
CA LEU A 38 6.33 -26.07 -24.70
C LEU A 38 6.45 -24.92 -25.70
N PHE A 39 6.54 -25.23 -26.99
CA PHE A 39 6.52 -24.24 -28.06
C PHE A 39 5.21 -23.45 -28.08
N LEU A 40 4.06 -24.11 -27.92
CA LEU A 40 2.76 -23.42 -27.82
C LEU A 40 2.71 -22.48 -26.62
N VAL A 41 3.06 -22.94 -25.42
CA VAL A 41 3.09 -22.11 -24.19
C VAL A 41 3.99 -20.89 -24.38
N TRP A 42 5.15 -21.08 -25.02
CA TRP A 42 6.07 -19.99 -25.35
C TRP A 42 5.50 -19.06 -26.42
N ALA A 43 4.87 -19.58 -27.47
CA ALA A 43 4.28 -18.79 -28.55
C ALA A 43 3.12 -17.91 -28.03
N VAL A 44 2.31 -18.42 -27.09
CA VAL A 44 1.22 -17.66 -26.46
C VAL A 44 1.67 -16.86 -25.23
N ARG A 45 2.98 -16.80 -24.90
CA ARG A 45 3.48 -16.06 -23.73
C ARG A 45 3.09 -14.59 -23.72
N GLY A 46 2.94 -13.97 -24.88
CA GLY A 46 2.49 -12.58 -24.99
C GLY A 46 1.10 -12.34 -24.40
N LEU A 47 0.22 -13.35 -24.40
CA LEU A 47 -1.14 -13.24 -23.87
C LEU A 47 -1.18 -13.41 -22.35
N TRP A 48 -0.45 -14.37 -21.80
CA TRP A 48 -0.56 -14.71 -20.37
C TRP A 48 0.55 -14.12 -19.50
N TRP A 49 1.73 -13.82 -20.05
CA TRP A 49 2.85 -13.26 -19.26
C TRP A 49 2.52 -11.93 -18.59
N PRO A 50 1.83 -10.96 -19.25
CA PRO A 50 1.40 -9.73 -18.58
C PRO A 50 0.48 -10.02 -17.37
N LEU A 51 -0.50 -10.91 -17.55
CA LEU A 51 -1.43 -11.29 -16.48
C LEU A 51 -0.72 -11.96 -15.30
N VAL A 52 0.22 -12.87 -15.57
CA VAL A 52 1.03 -13.52 -14.52
C VAL A 52 1.93 -12.50 -13.83
N ARG A 53 2.58 -11.61 -14.58
CA ARG A 53 3.46 -10.57 -14.04
C ARG A 53 2.69 -9.61 -13.13
N GLU A 54 1.55 -9.09 -13.58
CA GLU A 54 0.66 -8.23 -12.81
C GLU A 54 0.12 -8.93 -11.55
N SER A 55 -0.08 -10.25 -11.63
CA SER A 55 -0.59 -11.05 -10.51
C SER A 55 0.48 -11.52 -9.53
N THR A 56 1.74 -11.61 -9.93
CA THR A 56 2.83 -12.18 -9.13
C THR A 56 3.94 -11.17 -8.89
N ILE A 57 4.77 -10.89 -9.90
CA ILE A 57 5.98 -10.09 -9.80
C ILE A 57 5.66 -8.66 -9.38
N ASP A 58 4.64 -8.04 -9.97
CA ASP A 58 4.31 -6.64 -9.68
C ASP A 58 3.67 -6.49 -8.29
N LYS A 59 3.14 -7.57 -7.71
CA LYS A 59 2.68 -7.63 -6.32
C LYS A 59 3.80 -7.96 -5.33
N MET A 60 4.89 -8.59 -5.78
CA MET A 60 6.06 -8.88 -4.95
C MET A 60 6.84 -7.60 -4.65
N ARG A 61 6.43 -6.93 -3.59
CA ARG A 61 7.17 -5.79 -3.03
C ARG A 61 8.30 -6.31 -2.16
N LEU A 62 9.47 -6.53 -2.77
CA LEU A 62 10.68 -6.88 -2.03
C LEU A 62 11.07 -5.71 -1.12
N PRO A 63 11.36 -5.95 0.16
CA PRO A 63 11.83 -4.90 1.05
C PRO A 63 13.16 -4.36 0.52
N SER A 64 13.25 -3.04 0.43
CA SER A 64 14.51 -2.39 0.05
C SER A 64 15.58 -2.67 1.10
N ILE A 65 16.84 -2.80 0.67
CA ILE A 65 17.98 -2.94 1.59
C ILE A 65 18.09 -1.77 2.58
N ARG A 66 17.54 -0.60 2.23
CA ARG A 66 17.44 0.57 3.09
C ARG A 66 16.46 0.36 4.26
N ASN A 67 15.63 -0.67 4.26
CA ASN A 67 14.82 -1.01 5.45
C ASN A 67 15.67 -1.56 6.61
N VAL A 68 16.96 -1.81 6.41
CA VAL A 68 17.89 -2.06 7.50
C VAL A 68 18.32 -0.71 8.10
N TYR A 69 18.04 -0.53 9.40
CA TYR A 69 18.25 0.73 10.12
C TYR A 69 19.65 1.35 9.89
N CYS A 70 20.71 0.57 10.08
CA CYS A 70 22.09 1.06 9.94
C CYS A 70 22.42 1.46 8.49
N VAL A 71 21.91 0.72 7.50
CA VAL A 71 22.13 1.01 6.08
C VAL A 71 21.44 2.31 5.71
N ALA A 72 20.15 2.48 6.06
CA ALA A 72 19.46 3.73 5.76
C ALA A 72 20.06 4.94 6.47
N TRP A 73 20.43 4.80 7.74
CA TRP A 73 21.08 5.88 8.48
C TRP A 73 22.39 6.29 7.81
N LEU A 74 23.25 5.32 7.47
CA LEU A 74 24.50 5.58 6.75
C LEU A 74 24.25 6.23 5.38
N CYS A 75 23.27 5.75 4.60
CA CYS A 75 22.93 6.33 3.30
C CYS A 75 22.47 7.79 3.44
N SER A 76 21.54 8.08 4.36
CA SER A 76 21.04 9.44 4.58
C SER A 76 22.14 10.39 5.09
N CYS A 77 23.10 9.91 5.87
CA CYS A 77 24.24 10.71 6.31
C CYS A 77 25.29 10.92 5.20
N ALA A 78 25.59 9.88 4.42
CA ALA A 78 26.62 9.93 3.38
C ALA A 78 26.20 10.75 2.15
N CYS A 79 24.90 10.78 1.82
CA CYS A 79 24.40 11.46 0.63
C CYS A 79 23.01 12.10 0.84
N PRO A 80 22.92 13.23 1.56
CA PRO A 80 21.65 13.91 1.83
C PRO A 80 21.00 14.53 0.58
N CYS A 81 21.71 14.62 -0.56
CA CYS A 81 21.14 15.08 -1.82
C CYS A 81 20.41 13.97 -2.60
N LEU A 82 20.76 12.71 -2.37
CA LEU A 82 20.13 11.56 -3.04
C LEU A 82 19.06 10.90 -2.18
N PHE A 83 19.22 10.96 -0.85
CA PHE A 83 18.34 10.30 0.10
C PHE A 83 17.58 11.30 0.95
N SER A 84 16.31 11.01 1.18
CA SER A 84 15.47 11.71 2.15
C SER A 84 16.08 11.66 3.55
N ARG A 85 15.65 12.62 4.40
CA ARG A 85 16.07 12.64 5.81
C ARG A 85 15.62 11.35 6.49
N PHE A 86 16.54 10.78 7.26
CA PHE A 86 16.29 9.53 7.96
C PHE A 86 15.17 9.69 9.00
N HIS A 87 14.28 8.71 9.05
CA HIS A 87 13.40 8.46 10.18
C HIS A 87 13.41 6.96 10.53
N PRO A 88 13.25 6.59 11.81
CA PRO A 88 13.04 5.19 12.18
C PRO A 88 11.71 4.67 11.62
N PRO A 89 11.45 3.35 11.64
CA PRO A 89 10.12 2.82 11.38
C PRO A 89 9.19 3.19 12.55
N PHE A 90 7.93 3.53 12.25
CA PHE A 90 6.95 3.91 13.27
C PHE A 90 5.52 3.61 12.80
N ARG A 91 4.61 3.46 13.75
CA ARG A 91 3.17 3.36 13.48
C ARG A 91 2.62 4.77 13.39
N LEU A 92 1.88 5.07 12.33
CA LEU A 92 1.32 6.38 12.07
C LEU A 92 -0.20 6.31 12.02
N ARG A 93 -0.87 7.11 12.84
CA ARG A 93 -2.29 7.40 12.72
C ARG A 93 -2.46 8.75 12.04
N VAL A 94 -3.15 8.74 10.92
CA VAL A 94 -3.52 9.93 10.14
C VAL A 94 -4.98 10.22 10.45
N VAL A 95 -5.27 11.35 11.09
CA VAL A 95 -6.64 11.82 11.29
C VAL A 95 -6.95 12.83 10.21
N VAL A 96 -7.85 12.50 9.29
CA VAL A 96 -8.32 13.40 8.25
C VAL A 96 -9.50 14.18 8.81
N HIS A 97 -9.30 15.48 9.05
CA HIS A 97 -10.30 16.32 9.70
C HIS A 97 -11.32 16.81 8.68
N GLU A 98 -10.85 17.60 7.72
CA GLU A 98 -11.73 18.36 6.85
C GLU A 98 -11.07 18.80 5.54
N ALA A 99 -11.89 19.21 4.58
CA ALA A 99 -11.45 19.83 3.34
C ALA A 99 -12.29 21.04 2.94
N TRP A 100 -11.61 21.97 2.27
CA TRP A 100 -12.12 23.29 1.89
C TRP A 100 -11.88 23.56 0.41
N ASN A 101 -12.77 24.35 -0.20
CA ASN A 101 -12.67 24.81 -1.59
C ASN A 101 -12.38 23.69 -2.59
N LEU A 102 -13.00 22.52 -2.40
CA LEU A 102 -12.85 21.39 -3.30
C LEU A 102 -13.33 21.76 -4.70
N ARG A 103 -12.55 21.35 -5.71
CA ARG A 103 -12.93 21.46 -7.12
C ARG A 103 -14.24 20.72 -7.36
N ARG A 104 -15.24 21.40 -7.92
CA ARG A 104 -16.50 20.78 -8.33
C ARG A 104 -16.32 20.03 -9.64
N ILE A 105 -16.69 18.75 -9.66
CA ILE A 105 -16.68 17.94 -10.88
C ILE A 105 -18.08 17.92 -11.51
N ASP A 106 -19.13 17.91 -10.68
CA ASP A 106 -20.52 17.98 -11.12
C ASP A 106 -21.14 19.32 -10.72
N VAL A 107 -21.85 19.95 -11.65
CA VAL A 107 -22.55 21.21 -11.44
C VAL A 107 -23.98 20.97 -10.96
N VAL A 108 -24.58 19.84 -11.36
CA VAL A 108 -26.01 19.56 -11.19
C VAL A 108 -26.24 18.71 -9.95
N ASN A 109 -25.45 17.66 -9.75
CA ASN A 109 -25.67 16.74 -8.64
C ASN A 109 -24.91 17.16 -7.38
N ALA A 110 -25.45 16.77 -6.22
CA ALA A 110 -24.71 16.86 -4.97
C ALA A 110 -23.48 15.94 -5.06
N MET A 111 -22.31 16.48 -4.74
CA MET A 111 -21.05 15.75 -4.78
C MET A 111 -20.87 15.00 -3.45
N GLU A 112 -20.43 13.75 -3.50
CA GLU A 112 -20.08 12.96 -2.31
C GLU A 112 -18.60 12.59 -2.42
N CYS A 113 -17.81 12.77 -1.37
CA CYS A 113 -16.37 12.53 -1.47
C CYS A 113 -15.79 11.76 -0.29
N PHE A 114 -14.66 11.12 -0.54
CA PHE A 114 -13.86 10.41 0.44
C PHE A 114 -12.37 10.62 0.14
N VAL A 115 -11.53 10.32 1.13
CA VAL A 115 -10.08 10.47 1.03
C VAL A 115 -9.43 9.10 1.03
N VAL A 116 -8.55 8.87 0.06
CA VAL A 116 -7.66 7.71 -0.01
C VAL A 116 -6.29 8.13 0.51
N VAL A 117 -5.82 7.46 1.57
CA VAL A 117 -4.49 7.67 2.15
C VAL A 117 -3.58 6.52 1.72
N LYS A 118 -2.40 6.87 1.18
CA LYS A 118 -1.39 5.93 0.68
C LYS A 118 -0.03 6.24 1.30
N CYS A 119 0.70 5.22 1.74
CA CYS A 119 2.07 5.37 2.20
C CYS A 119 2.85 4.08 1.98
N GLY A 120 3.90 4.14 1.16
CA GLY A 120 4.80 3.01 0.97
C GLY A 120 4.13 1.71 0.53
N LEU A 121 4.34 0.66 1.32
CA LEU A 121 3.77 -0.67 1.07
C LEU A 121 2.43 -0.94 1.76
N ASN A 122 1.88 0.05 2.47
CA ASN A 122 0.57 -0.11 3.09
C ASN A 122 -0.52 -0.25 2.01
N PRO A 123 -1.55 -1.09 2.23
CA PRO A 123 -2.73 -1.07 1.38
C PRO A 123 -3.36 0.32 1.46
N ALA A 124 -3.93 0.79 0.35
CA ALA A 124 -4.66 2.05 0.33
C ALA A 124 -5.84 1.95 1.31
N LYS A 125 -6.01 2.99 2.14
CA LYS A 125 -7.10 3.07 3.11
C LYS A 125 -7.97 4.27 2.79
N THR A 126 -9.28 4.12 2.99
CA THR A 126 -10.27 5.12 2.62
C THR A 126 -11.00 5.62 3.85
N THR A 127 -11.33 6.90 3.86
CA THR A 127 -12.25 7.46 4.86
C THR A 127 -13.71 7.15 4.51
N VAL A 128 -14.62 7.44 5.44
CA VAL A 128 -16.06 7.45 5.18
C VAL A 128 -16.42 8.46 4.07
N ILE A 129 -17.42 8.13 3.26
CA ILE A 129 -17.97 9.02 2.23
C ILE A 129 -18.81 10.10 2.89
N GLN A 130 -18.60 11.36 2.50
CA GLN A 130 -19.29 12.52 3.04
C GLN A 130 -19.87 13.39 1.92
N ALA A 131 -21.06 13.95 2.15
CA ALA A 131 -21.66 14.90 1.22
C ALA A 131 -20.89 16.23 1.25
N VAL A 132 -20.58 16.78 0.08
CA VAL A 132 -19.91 18.07 -0.04
C VAL A 132 -20.94 19.19 0.03
N PRO A 133 -20.82 20.14 0.99
CA PRO A 133 -21.72 21.26 1.07
C PRO A 133 -21.72 22.08 -0.22
N MET A 134 -22.90 22.54 -0.65
CA MET A 134 -23.01 23.41 -1.83
C MET A 134 -22.10 24.65 -1.72
N ASN A 135 -21.94 25.20 -0.51
CA ASN A 135 -20.99 26.28 -0.27
C ASN A 135 -19.71 25.78 0.43
N ASN A 136 -18.94 24.90 -0.22
CA ASN A 136 -17.70 24.36 0.34
C ASN A 136 -16.59 25.39 0.60
N ARG A 137 -16.81 26.65 0.18
CA ARG A 137 -15.94 27.78 0.53
C ARG A 137 -16.18 28.31 1.94
N SER A 138 -17.42 28.26 2.43
CA SER A 138 -17.78 28.70 3.78
C SER A 138 -18.01 27.57 4.76
N GLN A 139 -18.28 26.35 4.26
CA GLN A 139 -18.57 25.17 5.07
C GLN A 139 -17.68 24.01 4.61
N PRO A 140 -16.81 23.47 5.48
CA PRO A 140 -15.93 22.38 5.09
C PRO A 140 -16.70 21.07 4.93
N VAL A 141 -16.10 20.13 4.19
CA VAL A 141 -16.44 18.71 4.35
C VAL A 141 -15.72 18.22 5.60
N ILE A 142 -16.43 17.57 6.52
CA ILE A 142 -15.86 17.11 7.80
C ILE A 142 -15.91 15.58 7.82
N TRP A 143 -14.75 14.94 7.98
CA TRP A 143 -14.64 13.48 8.16
C TRP A 143 -14.36 13.11 9.61
N ASN A 144 -13.36 13.75 10.23
CA ASN A 144 -12.80 13.38 11.53
C ASN A 144 -12.51 11.87 11.64
N ASP A 145 -12.00 11.30 10.55
CA ASP A 145 -11.79 9.86 10.39
C ASP A 145 -10.31 9.51 10.51
N ALA A 146 -10.02 8.34 11.08
CA ALA A 146 -8.68 7.94 11.45
C ALA A 146 -8.20 6.73 10.65
N VAL A 147 -7.03 6.87 10.06
CA VAL A 147 -6.38 5.86 9.24
C VAL A 147 -5.03 5.51 9.83
N ASP A 148 -4.87 4.25 10.24
CA ASP A 148 -3.60 3.74 10.77
C ASP A 148 -2.71 3.18 9.67
N LEU A 149 -1.40 3.40 9.73
CA LEU A 149 -0.40 2.98 8.75
C LEU A 149 0.85 2.51 9.48
N GLU A 150 1.58 1.57 8.88
CA GLU A 150 2.89 1.11 9.35
C GLU A 150 3.97 1.71 8.44
N VAL A 151 4.66 2.75 8.91
CA VAL A 151 5.63 3.50 8.11
C VAL A 151 7.01 2.86 8.23
N GLN A 152 7.55 2.41 7.11
CA GLN A 152 8.89 1.85 6.98
C GLN A 152 9.92 2.95 6.72
N ILE A 153 11.20 2.66 6.95
CA ILE A 153 12.30 3.62 6.77
C ILE A 153 12.40 4.14 5.33
N THR A 154 11.99 3.33 4.34
CA THR A 154 12.02 3.72 2.93
C THR A 154 10.77 4.43 2.44
N ASP A 155 9.79 4.66 3.29
CA ASP A 155 8.55 5.31 2.89
C ASP A 155 8.76 6.82 2.85
N GLU A 156 8.91 7.38 1.66
CA GLU A 156 9.31 8.78 1.50
C GLU A 156 8.10 9.73 1.44
N VAL A 157 6.94 9.24 1.00
CA VAL A 157 5.75 10.05 0.70
C VAL A 157 4.50 9.48 1.37
N LEU A 158 3.75 10.37 2.03
CA LEU A 158 2.38 10.18 2.48
C LEU A 158 1.45 10.88 1.49
N GLY A 159 0.74 10.09 0.69
CA GLY A 159 -0.18 10.57 -0.34
C GLY A 159 -1.62 10.66 0.18
N PHE A 160 -2.27 11.77 -0.15
CA PHE A 160 -3.69 11.99 0.06
C PHE A 160 -4.35 12.23 -1.30
N GLU A 161 -5.38 11.47 -1.61
CA GLU A 161 -6.16 11.62 -2.84
C GLU A 161 -7.63 11.75 -2.47
N VAL A 162 -8.29 12.82 -2.93
CA VAL A 162 -9.71 13.04 -2.65
C VAL A 162 -10.50 12.64 -3.89
N TYR A 163 -11.45 11.71 -3.74
CA TYR A 163 -12.28 11.20 -4.82
C TYR A 163 -13.73 11.61 -4.65
N ASN A 164 -14.40 11.91 -5.76
CA ASN A 164 -15.85 11.99 -5.85
C ASN A 164 -16.41 10.58 -6.05
N SER A 165 -17.21 10.12 -5.09
CA SER A 165 -17.92 8.84 -5.13
C SER A 165 -19.13 8.96 -6.05
N ALA A 166 -19.26 8.05 -7.01
CA ALA A 166 -20.41 7.99 -7.88
C ALA A 166 -20.96 6.56 -7.98
N GLN A 167 -22.28 6.41 -7.85
CA GLN A 167 -22.90 5.07 -7.83
C GLN A 167 -22.83 4.35 -9.19
N LEU A 168 -22.85 5.10 -10.29
CA LEU A 168 -22.99 4.56 -11.64
C LEU A 168 -21.75 4.73 -12.51
N THR A 169 -20.81 5.58 -12.10
CA THR A 169 -19.58 5.85 -12.84
C THR A 169 -18.38 5.59 -11.94
N PRO A 170 -17.21 5.26 -12.50
CA PRO A 170 -15.98 5.16 -11.72
C PRO A 170 -15.73 6.44 -10.92
N ASP A 171 -15.19 6.27 -9.71
CA ASP A 171 -14.84 7.40 -8.84
C ASP A 171 -13.87 8.33 -9.53
N GLN A 172 -14.11 9.64 -9.41
CA GLN A 172 -13.34 10.66 -10.10
C GLN A 172 -12.44 11.39 -9.12
N LEU A 173 -11.15 11.45 -9.42
CA LEU A 173 -10.19 12.16 -8.57
C LEU A 173 -10.48 13.68 -8.62
N ILE A 174 -10.71 14.28 -7.46
CA ILE A 174 -10.92 15.73 -7.28
C ILE A 174 -9.57 16.44 -7.27
N GLY A 175 -8.63 15.90 -6.49
CA GLY A 175 -7.26 16.40 -6.36
C GLY A 175 -6.43 15.52 -5.43
N SER A 176 -5.12 15.70 -5.46
CA SER A 176 -4.18 14.94 -4.65
C SER A 176 -3.08 15.81 -4.07
N VAL A 177 -2.46 15.35 -3.00
CA VAL A 177 -1.27 15.96 -2.41
C VAL A 177 -0.34 14.90 -1.85
N ALA A 178 0.96 15.13 -2.00
CA ALA A 178 2.02 14.28 -1.50
C ALA A 178 2.78 15.05 -0.40
N VAL A 179 2.84 14.49 0.79
CA VAL A 179 3.57 15.05 1.94
C VAL A 179 4.81 14.19 2.17
N SER A 180 5.98 14.82 2.24
CA SER A 180 7.23 14.15 2.62
C SER A 180 7.12 13.60 4.04
N VAL A 181 7.27 12.28 4.20
CA VAL A 181 7.20 11.60 5.50
C VAL A 181 8.29 12.13 6.42
N SER A 182 9.51 12.30 5.90
CA SER A 182 10.64 12.79 6.67
C SER A 182 10.46 14.23 7.16
N ASP A 183 9.85 15.10 6.34
CA ASP A 183 9.57 16.48 6.74
C ASP A 183 8.43 16.54 7.75
N ALA A 184 7.36 15.76 7.55
CA ALA A 184 6.29 15.61 8.53
C ALA A 184 6.83 15.09 9.88
N TYR A 185 7.63 14.01 9.85
CA TYR A 185 8.25 13.42 11.04
C TYR A 185 9.11 14.44 11.81
N SER A 186 9.88 15.27 11.11
CA SER A 186 10.71 16.31 11.73
C SER A 186 9.90 17.42 12.41
N ARG A 187 8.70 17.72 11.90
CA ARG A 187 7.78 18.72 12.44
C ARG A 187 6.92 18.19 13.59
N MET A 188 6.75 16.87 13.71
CA MET A 188 6.02 16.29 14.82
C MET A 188 6.77 16.51 16.15
N GLN A 189 6.05 16.87 17.20
CA GLN A 189 6.56 17.11 18.55
C GLN A 189 6.41 15.86 19.43
N GLY A 190 7.14 15.76 20.53
CA GLY A 190 7.10 14.58 21.42
C GLY A 190 8.04 13.44 21.00
N HIS A 191 7.85 12.27 21.61
CA HIS A 191 8.72 11.09 21.48
C HIS A 191 7.93 9.85 21.05
N LEU A 192 8.52 8.98 20.23
CA LEU A 192 7.84 7.78 19.72
C LEU A 192 7.51 6.73 20.79
N ASP A 193 8.16 6.79 21.96
CA ASP A 193 7.86 5.91 23.10
C ASP A 193 6.52 6.23 23.76
N GLU A 194 6.09 7.48 23.64
CA GLU A 194 4.80 7.95 24.11
C GLU A 194 3.93 8.20 22.89
N VAL A 195 3.77 9.47 22.50
CA VAL A 195 3.16 9.87 21.24
C VAL A 195 3.99 11.00 20.68
N LYS A 196 4.38 10.86 19.41
CA LYS A 196 4.90 11.96 18.61
C LYS A 196 3.74 12.51 17.78
N SER A 197 3.42 13.81 17.81
CA SER A 197 2.24 14.35 17.14
C SER A 197 2.53 15.58 16.29
N LEU A 198 1.77 15.73 15.19
CA LEU A 198 1.65 16.96 14.42
C LEU A 198 0.16 17.30 14.34
N GLU A 199 -0.23 18.32 15.08
CA GLU A 199 -1.63 18.75 15.16
C GLU A 199 -1.98 19.70 14.02
N ARG A 200 -3.17 19.49 13.46
CA ARG A 200 -3.81 20.25 12.36
C ARG A 200 -2.85 20.90 11.37
N ASP A 201 -2.16 20.07 10.58
CA ASP A 201 -1.46 20.55 9.39
C ASP A 201 -2.43 20.68 8.22
N SER A 202 -2.10 21.54 7.25
CA SER A 202 -2.93 21.72 6.06
C SER A 202 -2.10 21.70 4.78
N ALA A 203 -2.62 21.02 3.77
CA ALA A 203 -1.94 20.85 2.50
C ALA A 203 -2.87 21.19 1.34
N LYS A 204 -2.29 21.80 0.30
CA LYS A 204 -3.01 22.19 -0.91
C LYS A 204 -3.18 20.98 -1.82
N LEU A 205 -4.42 20.72 -2.23
CA LEU A 205 -4.74 19.68 -3.20
C LEU A 205 -4.48 20.23 -4.60
N MET A 206 -3.83 19.41 -5.43
CA MET A 206 -3.52 19.75 -6.81
C MET A 206 -4.23 18.79 -7.75
N TRP A 207 -4.66 19.27 -8.91
CA TRP A 207 -5.29 18.47 -9.96
C TRP A 207 -4.57 18.69 -11.29
N MET A 208 -4.46 17.64 -12.11
CA MET A 208 -3.95 17.73 -13.47
C MET A 208 -5.09 17.55 -14.46
N SER A 209 -5.49 18.61 -15.17
CA SER A 209 -6.67 18.58 -16.05
C SER A 209 -6.41 17.91 -17.39
N ASP A 210 -5.21 18.06 -17.95
CA ASP A 210 -4.83 17.57 -19.28
C ASP A 210 -3.44 16.89 -19.31
N GLY A 211 -2.91 16.57 -18.12
CA GLY A 211 -1.56 16.03 -17.96
C GLY A 211 -0.43 17.06 -18.05
N SER A 212 -0.73 18.34 -18.26
CA SER A 212 0.27 19.41 -18.36
C SER A 212 0.04 20.57 -17.40
N THR A 213 -1.22 20.94 -17.15
CA THR A 213 -1.57 22.07 -16.29
C THR A 213 -1.92 21.58 -14.89
N ILE A 214 -1.21 22.09 -13.89
CA ILE A 214 -1.49 21.83 -12.48
C ILE A 214 -2.39 22.94 -11.94
N GLU A 215 -3.60 22.56 -11.54
CA GLU A 215 -4.62 23.46 -11.02
C GLU A 215 -4.83 23.26 -9.51
N ASP A 216 -5.32 24.30 -8.84
CA ASP A 216 -5.74 24.24 -7.45
C ASP A 216 -7.05 23.44 -7.33
N ALA A 217 -7.04 22.40 -6.48
CA ALA A 217 -8.18 21.53 -6.25
C ALA A 217 -8.76 21.62 -4.83
N GLY A 218 -8.28 22.59 -4.03
CA GLY A 218 -8.74 22.83 -2.67
C GLY A 218 -7.65 22.62 -1.62
N ARG A 219 -8.06 22.43 -0.37
CA ARG A 219 -7.15 22.21 0.76
C ARG A 219 -7.70 21.12 1.65
N ILE A 220 -6.80 20.28 2.16
CA ILE A 220 -7.10 19.23 3.15
C ILE A 220 -6.39 19.55 4.47
N THR A 221 -7.06 19.30 5.59
CA THR A 221 -6.53 19.46 6.94
C THR A 221 -6.47 18.10 7.62
N PHE A 222 -5.32 17.77 8.21
CA PHE A 222 -5.09 16.48 8.85
C PHE A 222 -4.21 16.61 10.09
N SER A 223 -4.14 15.55 10.90
CA SER A 223 -3.19 15.41 12.01
C SER A 223 -2.49 14.07 11.95
N LEU A 224 -1.28 14.03 12.47
CA LEU A 224 -0.44 12.83 12.47
C LEU A 224 -0.07 12.46 13.90
N TYR A 225 -0.24 11.20 14.27
CA TYR A 225 0.17 10.67 15.57
C TYR A 225 1.04 9.43 15.35
N GLY A 226 2.28 9.48 15.81
CA GLY A 226 3.31 8.48 15.63
C GLY A 226 3.66 7.79 16.94
N THR A 227 3.81 6.47 16.92
CA THR A 227 4.32 5.67 18.04
C THR A 227 5.34 4.63 17.53
N ARG A 228 6.14 4.04 18.41
CA ARG A 228 7.02 2.94 18.03
C ARG A 228 6.21 1.77 17.45
N PRO A 229 6.82 0.94 16.57
CA PRO A 229 6.24 -0.35 16.21
C PRO A 229 5.80 -1.10 17.48
N GLN A 230 4.66 -1.78 17.42
CA GLN A 230 4.04 -2.51 18.54
C GLN A 230 3.47 -1.67 19.70
N THR A 231 3.76 -0.37 19.78
CA THR A 231 3.14 0.52 20.77
C THR A 231 1.71 0.86 20.33
N PRO A 232 0.71 0.86 21.22
CA PRO A 232 -0.66 1.21 20.84
C PRO A 232 -0.76 2.70 20.49
N LEU A 233 -1.50 3.01 19.42
CA LEU A 233 -1.80 4.39 19.04
C LEU A 233 -2.86 4.98 19.98
N PRO A 234 -2.80 6.28 20.30
CA PRO A 234 -3.74 6.93 21.22
C PRO A 234 -5.17 6.83 20.69
N PRO A 235 -6.17 6.45 21.50
CA PRO A 235 -7.54 6.27 21.03
C PRO A 235 -8.09 7.55 20.41
N VAL A 236 -8.75 7.44 19.26
CA VAL A 236 -9.49 8.56 18.66
C VAL A 236 -10.89 8.56 19.24
N LEU A 237 -11.22 9.57 20.02
CA LEU A 237 -12.62 9.81 20.38
C LEU A 237 -13.26 10.64 19.27
N PRO A 238 -14.47 10.29 18.82
CA PRO A 238 -15.23 11.13 17.90
C PRO A 238 -15.34 12.56 18.44
N GLY A 239 -14.93 13.55 17.63
CA GLY A 239 -14.95 14.95 18.04
C GLY A 239 -13.77 15.41 18.90
N MET A 240 -12.73 14.59 19.11
CA MET A 240 -11.48 15.09 19.70
C MET A 240 -10.72 15.95 18.68
N ASP A 241 -10.95 17.26 18.76
CA ASP A 241 -9.94 18.23 18.40
C ASP A 241 -8.90 18.20 19.52
N PHE A 242 -7.78 17.50 19.33
CA PHE A 242 -6.75 17.33 20.38
C PHE A 242 -6.11 18.66 20.81
N GLY A 243 -6.34 19.74 20.06
CA GLY A 243 -5.73 21.05 20.26
C GLY A 243 -6.27 21.92 21.41
N MET A 244 -6.85 21.37 22.49
CA MET A 244 -7.37 22.23 23.57
C MET A 244 -7.01 21.86 25.03
N HIS A 245 -6.20 20.84 25.31
CA HIS A 245 -6.00 20.44 26.72
C HIS A 245 -4.56 20.26 27.25
N GLN A 246 -3.51 20.61 26.52
CA GLN A 246 -2.15 20.49 27.06
C GLN A 246 -1.62 21.70 27.86
N ASP A 247 -2.25 22.87 27.79
CA ASP A 247 -1.76 24.06 28.54
C ASP A 247 -2.27 24.16 29.99
N SER A 248 -3.19 23.30 30.43
CA SER A 248 -3.80 23.44 31.77
C SER A 248 -3.17 22.58 32.87
N ALA A 249 -2.24 21.67 32.56
CA ALA A 249 -1.64 20.78 33.56
C ALA A 249 -0.34 21.32 34.19
N THR A 250 0.32 22.32 33.57
CA THR A 250 1.61 22.85 34.04
C THR A 250 1.48 24.08 34.96
N ALA A 251 0.26 24.63 35.15
CA ALA A 251 0.04 25.81 35.99
C ALA A 251 -0.22 25.51 37.49
N ALA A 252 -0.25 24.25 37.91
CA ALA A 252 -0.63 23.87 39.29
C ALA A 252 0.54 23.51 40.23
N LEU A 253 1.80 23.68 39.82
CA LEU A 253 2.96 23.40 40.67
C LEU A 253 3.94 24.59 40.70
N LEU A 254 3.45 25.77 41.08
CA LEU A 254 4.30 26.77 41.71
C LEU A 254 4.27 26.52 43.22
N PRO A 255 5.37 26.06 43.84
CA PRO A 255 5.45 26.07 45.29
C PRO A 255 5.49 27.54 45.76
N MET A 256 4.48 27.91 46.54
CA MET A 256 4.56 29.03 47.47
C MET A 256 5.76 28.81 48.39
N TYR A 257 6.91 29.38 48.05
CA TYR A 257 7.90 29.77 49.05
C TYR A 257 7.78 31.28 49.24
N ALA A 258 6.88 31.63 50.14
CA ALA A 258 6.96 32.86 50.91
C ALA A 258 7.77 32.58 52.17
N SER A 259 8.45 33.65 52.64
CA SER A 259 9.28 33.84 53.85
C SER A 259 10.73 33.41 53.77
#